data_AF-A0A7V5C9T4-F1
#
_entry.id   AF-A0A7V5C9T4-F1
#
_cell.length_a   1.000
_cell.length_b   1.000
_cell.length_c   1.000
_cell.angle_alpha   90.00
_cell.angle_beta   90.00
_cell.angle_gamma   90.00
#
_symmetry.space_group_name_H-M   'P 1'
#
loop_
_entity.id
_entity.type
_entity.pdbx_description
1 polymer ?
#
loop_
_entity_poly.entity_id
_entity_poly.type
_entity_poly.pdbx_seq_one_letter_code
_entity_poly.pdbx_strand_id
1 'polypeptide(L)'
;MTIVKFLLAIVLLGGAVQAWVRLAPLPAVRFGVRPGPTAPGVHRHPGGVTIVRPLGELRPDPQAQLEAIIAATPRTRALGGDPAAFVTRSAFWGFPDIALVWSDGHHLHLHSELVFGRRDMGVNADRAARWFAALEAQG
;
A
#
# COMPACT_ATOMS: atom_id res chain seq x y z
N MET A 1 40.15 1.49 -18.45
CA MET A 1 39.70 0.10 -18.15
C MET A 1 39.13 -0.05 -16.73
N THR A 2 39.70 0.62 -15.72
CA THR A 2 39.25 0.53 -14.31
C THR A 2 37.87 1.17 -14.07
N ILE A 3 37.59 2.36 -14.61
CA ILE A 3 36.28 3.04 -14.46
C ILE A 3 35.13 2.20 -15.03
N VAL A 4 35.31 1.60 -16.19
CA VAL A 4 34.28 0.74 -16.81
C VAL A 4 33.97 -0.48 -15.93
N LYS A 5 34.99 -1.12 -15.35
CA LYS A 5 34.80 -2.23 -14.40
C LYS A 5 34.06 -1.79 -13.14
N PHE A 6 34.37 -0.60 -12.61
CA PHE A 6 33.66 -0.03 -11.47
C PHE A 6 32.19 0.27 -11.78
N LEU A 7 31.90 0.89 -12.93
CA LEU A 7 30.53 1.14 -13.36
C LEU A 7 29.75 -0.15 -13.56
N LEU A 8 30.35 -1.16 -14.18
CA LEU A 8 29.75 -2.48 -14.34
C LEU A 8 29.44 -3.13 -12.99
N ALA A 9 30.37 -3.04 -12.02
CA ALA A 9 30.15 -3.57 -10.68
C ALA A 9 28.96 -2.88 -9.97
N ILE A 10 28.82 -1.56 -10.12
CA ILE A 10 27.67 -0.80 -9.56
C ILE A 10 26.36 -1.26 -10.19
N VAL A 11 26.32 -1.45 -11.52
CA VAL A 11 25.11 -1.91 -12.22
C VAL A 11 24.73 -3.33 -11.78
N LEU A 12 25.70 -4.24 -11.70
CA LEU A 12 25.47 -5.61 -11.24
C LEU A 12 24.97 -5.64 -9.79
N LEU A 13 25.57 -4.83 -8.90
CA LEU A 13 25.13 -4.72 -7.52
C LEU A 13 23.70 -4.16 -7.43
N GLY A 14 23.39 -3.10 -8.20
CA GLY A 14 22.04 -2.54 -8.25
C GLY A 14 21.00 -3.55 -8.76
N GLY A 15 21.34 -4.32 -9.79
CA GLY A 15 20.51 -5.40 -10.31
C GLY A 15 20.27 -6.52 -9.28
N ALA A 16 21.31 -6.92 -8.55
CA ALA A 16 21.20 -7.92 -7.49
C ALA A 16 20.29 -7.46 -6.34
N VAL A 17 20.41 -6.19 -5.92
CA VAL A 17 19.52 -5.60 -4.90
C VAL A 17 18.08 -5.57 -5.40
N GLN A 18 17.86 -5.17 -6.64
CA GLN A 18 16.51 -5.13 -7.23
C GLN A 18 15.90 -6.53 -7.32
N ALA A 19 16.68 -7.54 -7.73
CA ALA A 19 16.24 -8.93 -7.76
C ALA A 19 15.87 -9.41 -6.35
N TRP A 20 16.71 -9.12 -5.36
CA TRP A 20 16.47 -9.47 -3.96
C TRP A 20 15.16 -8.86 -3.43
N VAL A 21 14.89 -7.58 -3.65
CA VAL A 21 13.64 -6.91 -3.24
C VAL A 21 12.40 -7.52 -3.90
N ARG A 22 12.51 -7.96 -5.15
CA ARG A 22 11.40 -8.55 -5.91
C ARG A 22 11.09 -9.98 -5.47
N LEU A 23 12.13 -10.74 -5.11
CA LEU A 23 12.04 -12.14 -4.70
C LEU A 23 11.82 -12.33 -3.19
N ALA A 24 12.12 -11.30 -2.39
CA ALA A 24 11.93 -11.37 -0.94
C ALA A 24 10.48 -11.71 -0.59
N PRO A 25 10.26 -12.66 0.34
CA PRO A 25 8.93 -13.05 0.77
C PRO A 25 8.23 -11.86 1.41
N LEU A 26 6.93 -11.73 1.12
CA LEU A 26 6.10 -10.72 1.76
C LEU A 26 5.77 -11.16 3.19
N PRO A 27 5.65 -10.21 4.14
CA PRO A 27 5.35 -10.52 5.53
C PRO A 27 3.91 -11.00 5.70
N ALA A 28 3.66 -12.31 5.51
CA ALA A 28 2.33 -12.91 5.48
C ALA A 28 1.47 -12.62 6.73
N VAL A 29 2.13 -12.47 7.90
CA VAL A 29 1.49 -12.10 9.17
C VAL A 29 0.68 -10.80 9.10
N ARG A 30 0.98 -9.93 8.13
CA ARG A 30 0.32 -8.63 7.97
C ARG A 30 -1.01 -8.70 7.21
N PHE A 31 -1.31 -9.79 6.51
CA PHE A 31 -2.49 -9.85 5.62
C PHE A 31 -3.81 -10.22 6.32
N GLY A 32 -3.77 -10.55 7.62
CA GLY A 32 -4.96 -10.91 8.40
C GLY A 32 -5.21 -10.02 9.62
N VAL A 33 -4.39 -8.99 9.84
CA VAL A 33 -4.53 -8.09 10.98
C VAL A 33 -5.37 -6.88 10.60
N ARG A 34 -6.12 -6.33 11.54
CA ARG A 34 -6.84 -5.05 11.40
C ARG A 34 -6.14 -4.01 12.29
N PRO A 35 -5.11 -3.30 11.77
CA PRO A 35 -4.35 -2.37 12.58
C PRO A 35 -5.24 -1.21 13.01
N GLY A 36 -5.11 -0.79 14.27
CA GLY A 36 -5.69 0.47 14.71
C GLY A 36 -4.96 1.68 14.10
N PRO A 37 -5.44 2.89 14.39
CA PRO A 37 -6.60 3.22 15.23
C PRO A 37 -7.94 3.02 14.51
N THR A 38 -9.03 2.89 15.27
CA THR A 38 -10.39 2.67 14.75
C THR A 38 -11.26 3.93 14.72
N ALA A 39 -10.80 5.04 15.30
CA ALA A 39 -11.53 6.29 15.33
C ALA A 39 -11.58 6.93 13.92
N PRO A 40 -12.71 7.53 13.51
CA PRO A 40 -12.80 8.29 12.26
C PRO A 40 -11.67 9.33 12.12
N GLY A 41 -11.09 9.43 10.94
CA GLY A 41 -10.03 10.40 10.66
C GLY A 41 -8.93 9.89 9.75
N VAL A 42 -7.85 10.66 9.65
CA VAL A 42 -6.63 10.32 8.91
C VAL A 42 -5.48 10.25 9.91
N HIS A 43 -4.95 9.05 10.12
CA HIS A 43 -3.95 8.75 11.14
C HIS A 43 -2.63 8.40 10.48
N ARG A 44 -1.72 9.36 10.40
CA ARG A 44 -0.37 9.13 9.84
C ARG A 44 0.52 8.48 10.89
N HIS A 45 1.31 7.51 10.46
CA HIS A 45 2.32 6.86 11.29
C HIS A 45 3.61 6.66 10.48
N PRO A 46 4.75 6.33 11.13
CA PRO A 46 5.99 6.05 10.42
C PRO A 46 5.75 4.99 9.33
N GLY A 47 5.98 5.39 8.08
CA GLY A 47 5.90 4.52 6.91
C GLY A 47 4.51 4.26 6.36
N GLY A 48 3.46 4.92 6.86
CA GLY A 48 2.11 4.67 6.38
C GLY A 48 1.02 5.60 6.90
N VAL A 49 -0.21 5.24 6.60
CA VAL A 49 -1.42 5.92 7.06
C VAL A 49 -2.55 4.91 7.29
N THR A 50 -3.37 5.18 8.30
CA THR A 50 -4.70 4.57 8.45
C THR A 50 -5.75 5.64 8.20
N ILE A 51 -6.66 5.41 7.27
CA ILE A 51 -7.81 6.28 6.99
C ILE A 51 -9.06 5.53 7.42
N VAL A 52 -9.87 6.18 8.26
CA VAL A 52 -11.13 5.66 8.76
C VAL A 52 -12.25 6.63 8.41
N ARG A 53 -13.32 6.13 7.80
CA ARG A 53 -14.49 6.92 7.39
C ARG A 53 -15.79 6.26 7.85
N PRO A 54 -16.75 7.00 8.41
CA PRO A 54 -18.07 6.45 8.72
C PRO A 54 -18.77 5.96 7.46
N LEU A 55 -19.34 4.75 7.50
CA LEU A 55 -20.05 4.18 6.35
C LEU A 55 -21.29 5.00 5.98
N GLY A 56 -21.93 5.64 6.96
CA GLY A 56 -23.11 6.48 6.73
C GLY A 56 -22.83 7.73 5.91
N GLU A 57 -21.56 8.11 5.74
CA GLU A 57 -21.14 9.25 4.90
C GLU A 57 -20.71 8.82 3.50
N LEU A 58 -20.62 7.50 3.25
CA LEU A 58 -20.14 6.93 1.99
C LEU A 58 -21.30 6.39 1.15
N ARG A 59 -21.02 6.17 -0.14
CA ARG A 59 -21.95 5.53 -1.06
C ARG A 59 -22.23 4.07 -0.65
N PRO A 60 -23.33 3.46 -1.15
CA PRO A 60 -23.56 2.03 -0.99
C PRO A 60 -22.37 1.22 -1.52
N ASP A 61 -22.06 0.13 -0.80
CA ASP A 61 -20.94 -0.77 -1.06
C ASP A 61 -19.57 -0.07 -1.24
N PRO A 62 -19.16 0.78 -0.27
CA PRO A 62 -17.96 1.59 -0.43
C PRO A 62 -16.69 0.77 -0.30
N GLN A 63 -16.75 -0.40 0.37
CA GLN A 63 -15.64 -1.33 0.46
C GLN A 63 -15.31 -1.91 -0.92
N ALA A 64 -16.27 -2.51 -1.64
CA ALA A 64 -16.00 -3.09 -2.95
C ALA A 64 -15.55 -2.03 -3.96
N GLN A 65 -16.11 -0.82 -3.89
CA GLN A 65 -15.68 0.31 -4.72
C GLN A 65 -14.21 0.69 -4.44
N LEU A 66 -13.83 0.80 -3.16
CA LEU A 66 -12.46 1.10 -2.78
C LEU A 66 -11.49 -0.01 -3.21
N GLU A 67 -11.87 -1.27 -3.03
CA GLU A 67 -11.12 -2.43 -3.49
C GLU A 67 -10.87 -2.38 -5.01
N ALA A 68 -11.89 -2.02 -5.80
CA ALA A 68 -11.77 -1.85 -7.25
C ALA A 68 -10.82 -0.70 -7.63
N ILE A 69 -10.89 0.44 -6.94
CA ILE A 69 -9.98 1.58 -7.14
C ILE A 69 -8.53 1.18 -6.86
N ILE A 70 -8.29 0.45 -5.77
CA ILE A 70 -6.95 -0.01 -5.40
C ILE A 70 -6.45 -1.04 -6.43
N ALA A 71 -7.29 -1.99 -6.84
CA ALA A 71 -6.95 -3.00 -7.84
C ALA A 71 -6.61 -2.39 -9.20
N ALA A 72 -7.24 -1.28 -9.59
CA ALA A 72 -6.95 -0.56 -10.83
C ALA A 72 -5.61 0.22 -10.79
N THR A 73 -4.96 0.31 -9.63
CA THR A 73 -3.70 1.06 -9.49
C THR A 73 -2.53 0.30 -10.15
N PRO A 74 -1.66 0.97 -10.93
CA PRO A 74 -0.54 0.31 -11.58
C PRO A 74 0.40 -0.41 -10.60
N ARG A 75 0.79 -1.64 -10.95
CA ARG A 75 1.66 -2.52 -10.16
C ARG A 75 1.06 -2.95 -8.82
N THR A 76 -0.28 -2.94 -8.72
CA THR A 76 -1.02 -3.45 -7.58
C THR A 76 -1.52 -4.86 -7.85
N ARG A 77 -1.42 -5.74 -6.85
CA ARG A 77 -1.98 -7.08 -6.88
C ARG A 77 -2.88 -7.29 -5.67
N ALA A 78 -4.11 -7.73 -5.90
CA ALA A 78 -5.01 -8.19 -4.86
C ALA A 78 -4.56 -9.58 -4.36
N LEU A 79 -4.56 -9.76 -3.05
CA LEU A 79 -4.30 -11.04 -2.37
C LEU A 79 -5.60 -11.69 -1.89
N GLY A 80 -6.69 -10.93 -1.83
CA GLY A 80 -7.95 -11.35 -1.21
C GLY A 80 -7.85 -11.37 0.32
N GLY A 81 -8.77 -12.09 0.96
CA GLY A 81 -8.86 -12.21 2.42
C GLY A 81 -9.84 -11.21 3.05
N ASP A 82 -9.96 -11.31 4.38
CA ASP A 82 -10.63 -10.33 5.24
C ASP A 82 -9.69 -10.02 6.42
N PRO A 83 -9.09 -8.82 6.47
CA PRO A 83 -9.24 -7.69 5.55
C PRO A 83 -8.78 -8.00 4.12
N ALA A 84 -9.37 -7.33 3.13
CA ALA A 84 -8.92 -7.41 1.74
C ALA A 84 -7.52 -6.82 1.63
N ALA A 85 -6.54 -7.65 1.23
CA ALA A 85 -5.14 -7.26 1.17
C ALA A 85 -4.66 -6.99 -0.26
N PHE A 86 -3.85 -5.95 -0.41
CA PHE A 86 -3.26 -5.51 -1.68
C PHE A 86 -1.77 -5.25 -1.51
N VAL A 87 -1.02 -5.49 -2.59
CA VAL A 87 0.41 -5.20 -2.64
C VAL A 87 0.70 -4.33 -3.83
N THR A 88 1.23 -3.13 -3.60
CA THR A 88 1.70 -2.22 -4.64
C THR A 88 3.22 -2.22 -4.65
N ARG A 89 3.87 -2.46 -5.79
CA ARG A 89 5.34 -2.42 -5.89
C ARG A 89 5.81 -1.15 -6.57
N SER A 90 6.79 -0.43 -6.02
CA SER A 90 7.37 0.76 -6.66
C SER A 90 7.92 0.48 -8.07
N ALA A 91 7.93 1.50 -8.94
CA ALA A 91 8.25 1.32 -10.35
C ALA A 91 9.70 0.86 -10.59
N PHE A 92 10.66 1.52 -9.94
CA PHE A 92 12.08 1.27 -10.16
C PHE A 92 12.60 0.14 -9.27
N TRP A 93 12.60 0.33 -7.95
CA TRP A 93 13.18 -0.62 -7.01
C TRP A 93 12.31 -1.86 -6.77
N GLY A 94 11.00 -1.79 -7.01
CA GLY A 94 10.08 -2.90 -6.74
C GLY A 94 9.75 -3.08 -5.27
N PHE A 95 10.08 -2.11 -4.40
CA PHE A 95 9.70 -2.11 -2.98
C PHE A 95 8.19 -2.32 -2.84
N PRO A 96 7.76 -3.36 -2.09
CA PRO A 96 6.36 -3.60 -1.82
C PRO A 96 5.85 -2.69 -0.71
N ASP A 97 4.65 -2.17 -0.94
CA ASP A 97 3.78 -1.51 0.02
C ASP A 97 2.51 -2.34 0.15
N ILE A 98 1.99 -2.47 1.38
CA ILE A 98 0.77 -3.21 1.71
C ILE A 98 -0.36 -2.22 1.88
N ALA A 99 -1.54 -2.57 1.38
CA ALA A 99 -2.79 -1.92 1.75
C ALA A 99 -3.81 -2.97 2.21
N LEU A 100 -4.52 -2.67 3.29
CA LEU A 100 -5.57 -3.51 3.87
C LEU A 100 -6.86 -2.69 3.90
N VAL A 101 -7.96 -3.29 3.46
CA VAL A 101 -9.29 -2.70 3.45
C VAL A 101 -10.24 -3.58 4.22
N TRP A 102 -11.02 -3.00 5.13
CA TRP A 102 -12.11 -3.71 5.79
C TRP A 102 -13.18 -2.74 6.28
N SER A 103 -14.37 -3.27 6.53
CA SER A 103 -15.44 -2.60 7.25
C SER A 103 -15.62 -3.25 8.62
N ASP A 104 -15.90 -2.44 9.65
CA ASP A 104 -16.29 -2.93 10.98
C ASP A 104 -17.81 -2.85 11.22
N GLY A 105 -18.59 -2.55 10.17
CA GLY A 105 -20.04 -2.34 10.24
C GLY A 105 -20.46 -0.90 10.55
N HIS A 106 -19.55 -0.06 11.03
CA HIS A 106 -19.78 1.37 11.26
C HIS A 106 -18.85 2.26 10.43
N HIS A 107 -17.62 1.80 10.19
CA HIS A 107 -16.58 2.53 9.49
C HIS A 107 -15.93 1.66 8.41
N LEU A 108 -15.56 2.30 7.32
CA LEU A 108 -14.62 1.80 6.33
C LEU A 108 -13.20 2.17 6.77
N HIS A 109 -12.32 1.17 6.79
CA HIS A 109 -10.92 1.30 7.14
C HIS A 109 -10.04 1.01 5.93
N LEU A 110 -9.00 1.84 5.77
CA LEU A 110 -7.88 1.60 4.88
C LEU A 110 -6.60 1.78 5.69
N HIS A 111 -5.80 0.74 5.76
CA HIS A 111 -4.45 0.83 6.28
C HIS A 111 -3.47 0.67 5.13
N SER A 112 -2.51 1.58 4.98
CA SER A 112 -1.47 1.48 3.95
C SER A 112 -0.09 1.77 4.54
N GLU A 113 0.84 0.84 4.36
CA GLU A 113 2.18 0.93 4.91
C GLU A 113 3.25 0.30 4.00
N LEU A 114 4.49 0.77 4.16
CA LEU A 114 5.66 0.18 3.53
C LEU A 114 6.07 -1.13 4.21
N VAL A 115 6.69 -2.02 3.43
CA VAL A 115 7.32 -3.24 3.97
C VAL A 115 8.78 -2.99 4.37
N PHE A 116 9.52 -2.22 3.57
CA PHE A 116 10.95 -1.96 3.80
C PHE A 116 11.23 -0.50 4.11
N GLY A 117 11.98 -0.26 5.18
CA GLY A 117 12.39 1.07 5.63
C GLY A 117 11.56 1.58 6.82
N ARG A 118 11.70 2.86 7.13
CA ARG A 118 10.96 3.52 8.24
C ARG A 118 10.17 4.75 7.78
N ARG A 119 10.50 5.29 6.60
CA ARG A 119 9.91 6.49 6.01
C ARG A 119 9.88 6.31 4.50
N ASP A 120 8.72 6.55 3.91
CA ASP A 120 8.43 6.54 2.48
C ASP A 120 8.27 7.96 1.90
N MET A 121 8.65 8.99 2.67
CA MET A 121 8.43 10.40 2.32
C MET A 121 6.96 10.74 2.03
N GLY A 122 6.01 9.98 2.57
CA GLY A 122 4.57 10.23 2.42
C GLY A 122 3.92 9.59 1.18
N VAL A 123 4.67 8.83 0.37
CA VAL A 123 4.16 8.23 -0.87
C VAL A 123 2.95 7.32 -0.63
N ASN A 124 2.95 6.51 0.44
CA ASN A 124 1.80 5.67 0.80
C ASN A 124 0.61 6.53 1.20
N ALA A 125 0.84 7.55 2.03
CA ALA A 125 -0.22 8.42 2.51
C ALA A 125 -0.90 9.19 1.38
N ASP A 126 -0.12 9.72 0.44
CA ASP A 126 -0.64 10.44 -0.73
C ASP A 126 -1.41 9.50 -1.66
N ARG A 127 -0.96 8.25 -1.79
CA ARG A 127 -1.66 7.24 -2.58
C ARG A 127 -2.99 6.83 -1.94
N ALA A 128 -3.00 6.56 -0.64
CA ALA A 128 -4.21 6.24 0.11
C ALA A 128 -5.23 7.39 0.05
N ALA A 129 -4.76 8.63 0.17
CA ALA A 129 -5.60 9.81 0.02
C ALA A 129 -6.21 9.91 -1.39
N ARG A 130 -5.43 9.62 -2.45
CA ARG A 130 -5.96 9.60 -3.83
C ARG A 130 -7.03 8.53 -4.04
N TRP A 131 -6.86 7.35 -3.44
CA TRP A 131 -7.88 6.30 -3.53
C TRP A 131 -9.19 6.71 -2.86
N PHE A 132 -9.12 7.32 -1.68
CA PHE A 132 -10.32 7.86 -1.02
C PHE A 132 -10.95 9.01 -1.78
N ALA A 133 -10.15 9.95 -2.31
CA ALA A 133 -10.68 11.03 -3.13
C ALA A 133 -11.39 10.49 -4.38
N ALA A 134 -10.88 9.42 -4.99
CA ALA A 134 -11.53 8.75 -6.12
C ALA A 134 -12.82 8.00 -5.72
N LEU A 135 -12.90 7.50 -4.49
CA LEU A 135 -14.12 6.89 -3.94
C LEU A 135 -15.21 7.97 -3.73
N GLU A 136 -14.83 9.10 -3.15
CA GLU A 136 -15.72 10.22 -2.85
C GLU A 136 -16.19 10.93 -4.14
N ALA A 137 -15.29 11.15 -5.11
CA ALA A 137 -15.60 11.84 -6.37
C ALA A 137 -16.50 11.04 -7.33
N GLN A 138 -16.80 9.78 -7.04
CA GLN A 138 -17.81 9.04 -7.81
C GLN A 138 -19.23 9.48 -7.46
N GLY A 139 -19.46 10.18 -6.34
CA GLY A 139 -20.75 10.77 -5.95
C GLY A 139 -21.04 12.10 -6.63
#